data_AF-A0A814AP09-F1
#
_entry.id   AF-A0A814AP09-F1
#
_cell.length_a   1.000
_cell.length_b   1.000
_cell.length_c   1.000
_cell.angle_alpha   90.00
_cell.angle_beta   90.00
_cell.angle_gamma   90.00
#
_symmetry.space_group_name_H-M   'P 1'
#
loop_
_entity.id
_entity.type
_entity.pdbx_description
1 polymer ?
#
loop_
_entity_poly.entity_id
_entity_poly.type
_entity_poly.pdbx_seq_one_letter_code
_entity_poly.pdbx_strand_id
1 'polypeptide(L)'
;MKFDHISSSSGKNNSTMYSMNKKETIIERTQSIVARLLGATNVDRIVIDRSLVSQGMDSLAAVSLYNWLDQETGIYIPLVDLLQGLSIKTIETLVYKSM
;
A
#
# COMPACT_ATOMS: atom_id res chain seq x y z
N MET A 1 -16.48 51.42 14.47
CA MET A 1 -16.34 51.09 13.04
C MET A 1 -15.83 49.66 12.93
N LYS A 2 -16.52 48.84 12.13
CA LYS A 2 -16.18 47.46 11.78
C LYS A 2 -15.09 47.44 10.71
N PHE A 3 -14.25 46.39 10.68
CA PHE A 3 -13.94 45.67 9.44
C PHE A 3 -13.62 44.20 9.78
N ASP A 4 -14.46 43.32 9.22
CA ASP A 4 -14.39 41.85 9.20
C ASP A 4 -13.55 41.35 8.01
N HIS A 5 -13.09 40.08 8.14
CA HIS A 5 -12.54 39.16 7.11
C HIS A 5 -11.22 39.59 6.43
N ILE A 6 -10.24 38.70 6.23
CA ILE A 6 -10.30 37.43 5.47
C ILE A 6 -9.38 36.36 6.10
N SER A 7 -9.96 35.17 6.33
CA SER A 7 -9.52 33.79 6.01
C SER A 7 -8.05 33.54 5.63
N SER A 8 -7.40 32.39 5.85
CA SER A 8 -7.76 31.05 6.33
C SER A 8 -6.48 30.19 6.24
N SER A 9 -6.38 29.16 7.10
CA SER A 9 -5.92 27.77 6.83
C SER A 9 -4.60 27.55 6.08
N SER A 10 -3.72 26.59 6.38
CA SER A 10 -3.89 25.27 6.97
C SER A 10 -2.47 24.69 7.14
N GLY A 11 -2.26 23.85 8.15
CA GLY A 11 -0.98 23.16 8.32
C GLY A 11 -0.77 22.59 9.71
N LYS A 12 -1.86 22.16 10.35
CA LYS A 12 -1.86 21.50 11.64
C LYS A 12 -1.18 20.13 11.54
N ASN A 13 0.01 20.04 12.16
CA ASN A 13 0.52 18.93 12.97
C ASN A 13 0.08 17.48 12.67
N ASN A 14 1.02 16.65 12.22
CA ASN A 14 0.96 15.19 12.41
C ASN A 14 2.34 14.51 12.51
N SER A 15 3.28 15.09 13.27
CA SER A 15 4.51 14.39 13.69
C SER A 15 4.26 13.46 14.90
N THR A 16 3.08 12.86 15.00
CA THR A 16 2.74 11.98 16.12
C THR A 16 1.97 10.78 15.61
N MET A 17 2.68 9.79 15.06
CA MET A 17 2.31 8.37 15.14
C MET A 17 3.54 7.50 14.85
N TYR A 18 4.49 7.47 15.79
CA TYR A 18 5.48 6.39 15.85
C TYR A 18 5.50 5.84 17.27
N SER A 19 4.36 5.33 17.72
CA SER A 19 4.22 4.49 18.90
C SER A 19 2.86 3.82 18.88
N MET A 20 2.80 2.57 18.43
CA MET A 20 2.13 1.49 19.16
C MET A 20 2.31 0.17 18.41
N ASN A 21 2.65 -0.85 19.19
CA ASN A 21 2.64 -2.25 18.84
C ASN A 21 1.27 -2.62 18.22
N LYS A 22 1.20 -2.76 16.89
CA LYS A 22 -0.04 -3.02 16.15
C LYS A 22 0.23 -4.17 15.20
N LYS A 23 -0.62 -5.21 15.23
CA LYS A 23 -0.68 -6.19 14.14
C LYS A 23 -1.17 -5.43 12.91
N GLU A 24 -0.25 -4.87 12.14
CA GLU A 24 -0.57 -4.27 10.84
C GLU A 24 -1.26 -5.32 9.98
N THR A 25 -2.30 -4.89 9.28
CA THR A 25 -3.05 -5.74 8.36
C THR A 25 -2.17 -6.13 7.16
N ILE A 26 -2.52 -7.22 6.49
CA ILE A 26 -1.82 -7.60 5.26
C ILE A 26 -1.94 -6.52 4.18
N ILE A 27 -3.05 -5.76 4.15
CA ILE A 27 -3.21 -4.58 3.28
C ILE A 27 -2.14 -3.55 3.60
N GLU A 28 -2.03 -3.09 4.85
CA GLU A 28 -1.11 -2.02 5.25
C GLU A 28 0.34 -2.39 4.94
N ARG A 29 0.72 -3.64 5.19
CA ARG A 29 2.07 -4.16 4.89
C ARG A 29 2.33 -4.25 3.38
N THR A 30 1.40 -4.83 2.64
CA THR A 30 1.51 -4.96 1.17
C THR A 30 1.59 -3.58 0.53
N GLN A 31 0.75 -2.64 0.95
CA GLN A 31 0.73 -1.27 0.44
C GLN A 31 2.05 -0.53 0.72
N SER A 32 2.63 -0.73 1.91
CA SER A 32 3.92 -0.17 2.29
C SER A 32 5.07 -0.73 1.44
N ILE A 33 5.08 -2.04 1.19
CA ILE A 33 6.08 -2.68 0.32
C ILE A 33 5.94 -2.19 -1.13
N VAL A 34 4.72 -2.16 -1.66
CA VAL A 34 4.45 -1.67 -3.02
C VAL A 34 4.89 -0.20 -3.16
N ALA A 35 4.57 0.66 -2.19
CA ALA A 35 5.00 2.05 -2.21
C ALA A 35 6.53 2.19 -2.30
N ARG A 36 7.28 1.40 -1.53
CA ARG A 36 8.74 1.39 -1.57
C ARG A 36 9.29 0.89 -2.91
N LEU A 37 8.72 -0.18 -3.46
CA LEU A 37 9.14 -0.75 -4.74
C LEU A 37 8.90 0.19 -5.92
N LEU A 38 7.82 0.97 -5.87
CA LEU A 38 7.50 1.97 -6.89
C LEU A 38 8.19 3.32 -6.67
N GLY A 39 9.02 3.45 -5.63
CA GLY A 39 9.68 4.72 -5.29
C GLY A 39 8.71 5.82 -4.86
N ALA A 40 7.52 5.46 -4.37
CA ALA A 40 6.54 6.42 -3.89
C ALA A 40 6.98 7.03 -2.54
N THR A 41 6.82 8.35 -2.40
CA THR A 41 7.15 9.08 -1.17
C THR A 41 6.13 8.91 -0.05
N ASN A 42 4.95 8.38 -0.35
CA ASN A 42 3.88 8.09 0.60
C ASN A 42 3.06 6.88 0.12
N VAL A 43 2.63 6.03 1.05
CA VAL A 43 1.75 4.88 0.85
C VAL A 43 0.38 5.27 0.29
N ASP A 44 -0.11 6.47 0.57
CA ASP A 44 -1.41 6.98 0.07
C ASP A 44 -1.47 7.08 -1.47
N ARG A 45 -0.32 7.05 -2.16
CA ARG A 45 -0.26 7.00 -3.62
C ARG A 45 -0.62 5.63 -4.19
N ILE A 46 -0.64 4.59 -3.37
CA ILE A 46 -0.96 3.22 -3.77
C ILE A 46 -2.44 2.96 -3.52
N VAL A 47 -3.21 2.79 -4.59
CA VAL A 47 -4.63 2.50 -4.54
C VAL A 47 -4.84 0.99 -4.43
N ILE A 48 -5.43 0.55 -3.32
CA ILE A 48 -5.55 -0.87 -2.95
C ILE A 48 -6.49 -1.69 -3.84
N ASP A 49 -7.51 -1.04 -4.43
CA ASP A 49 -8.49 -1.66 -5.34
C ASP A 49 -8.06 -1.58 -6.82
N ARG A 50 -6.89 -1.01 -7.10
CA ARG A 50 -6.38 -0.84 -8.47
C ARG A 50 -5.30 -1.87 -8.77
N SER A 51 -5.26 -2.33 -10.02
CA SER A 51 -4.18 -3.20 -10.52
C SER A 51 -2.81 -2.60 -10.25
N LEU A 52 -1.89 -3.42 -9.75
CA LEU A 52 -0.51 -3.03 -9.46
C LEU A 52 0.25 -2.60 -10.72
N VAL A 53 0.07 -3.31 -11.84
CA VAL A 53 0.70 -2.96 -13.13
C VAL A 53 0.23 -1.60 -13.64
N SER A 54 -1.06 -1.31 -13.50
CA SER A 54 -1.59 0.00 -13.89
C SER A 54 -1.07 1.16 -13.02
N GLN A 55 -0.43 0.86 -11.90
CA GLN A 55 0.19 1.81 -10.97
C GLN A 55 1.72 1.90 -11.15
N GLY A 56 2.29 1.13 -12.09
CA GLY A 56 3.73 1.15 -12.38
C GLY A 56 4.50 -0.09 -11.91
N MET A 57 3.82 -1.14 -11.46
CA MET A 57 4.49 -2.41 -11.16
C MET A 57 5.13 -3.00 -12.42
N ASP A 58 6.42 -3.25 -12.36
CA ASP A 58 7.19 -3.98 -13.36
C ASP A 58 7.56 -5.39 -12.86
N SER A 59 8.28 -6.14 -13.69
CA SER A 59 8.70 -7.51 -13.37
C SER A 59 9.61 -7.61 -12.14
N LEU A 60 10.53 -6.66 -11.94
CA LEU A 60 11.47 -6.69 -10.82
C LEU A 60 10.73 -6.40 -9.50
N ALA A 61 9.85 -5.40 -9.52
CA ALA A 61 8.99 -5.08 -8.40
C ALA A 61 8.03 -6.25 -8.09
N ALA A 62 7.47 -6.90 -9.11
CA ALA A 62 6.61 -8.07 -8.93
C ALA A 62 7.35 -9.26 -8.30
N VAL A 63 8.58 -9.56 -8.72
CA VAL A 63 9.41 -10.62 -8.10
C VAL A 63 9.71 -10.29 -6.64
N SER A 64 10.02 -9.02 -6.34
CA SER A 64 10.29 -8.58 -4.98
C SER A 64 9.06 -8.70 -4.09
N LEU A 65 7.89 -8.33 -4.60
CA LEU A 65 6.62 -8.47 -3.90
C LEU A 65 6.24 -9.95 -3.70
N TYR A 66 6.44 -10.78 -4.72
CA TYR A 66 6.23 -12.23 -4.64
C TYR A 66 7.06 -12.85 -3.52
N ASN A 67 8.36 -12.57 -3.48
CA ASN A 67 9.27 -13.11 -2.47
C ASN A 67 8.87 -12.66 -1.05
N TRP A 68 8.39 -11.42 -0.92
CA TRP A 68 7.91 -10.91 0.37
C TRP A 68 6.61 -11.60 0.79
N LEU A 69 5.63 -11.75 -0.11
CA LEU A 69 4.36 -12.42 0.19
C LEU A 69 4.57 -13.89 0.57
N ASP A 70 5.44 -14.60 -0.14
CA ASP A 70 5.81 -15.98 0.17
C ASP A 70 6.41 -16.10 1.57
N GLN A 71 7.35 -15.23 1.92
CA GLN A 71 7.97 -15.21 3.26
C GLN A 71 7.01 -14.81 4.37
N GLU A 72 6.15 -13.82 4.12
CA GLU A 72 5.25 -13.24 5.12
C GLU A 72 4.01 -14.12 5.38
N THR A 73 3.48 -14.76 4.33
CA THR A 73 2.18 -15.45 4.38
C THR A 73 2.28 -16.95 4.14
N GLY A 74 3.36 -17.44 3.53
CA GLY A 74 3.50 -18.85 3.10
C GLY A 74 2.61 -19.22 1.92
N ILE A 75 1.97 -18.25 1.28
CA ILE A 75 1.00 -18.48 0.19
C ILE A 75 1.68 -18.21 -1.14
N TYR A 76 1.59 -19.21 -2.01
CA TYR A 76 2.02 -19.09 -3.38
C TYR A 76 1.03 -18.25 -4.19
N ILE A 77 1.44 -17.05 -4.58
CA ILE A 77 0.74 -16.23 -5.56
C ILE A 77 1.53 -16.30 -6.88
N PRO A 78 0.96 -16.80 -7.99
CA PRO A 78 1.67 -16.84 -9.25
C PRO A 78 2.20 -15.45 -9.65
N LEU A 79 3.49 -15.37 -9.99
CA LEU A 79 4.10 -14.10 -10.43
C LEU A 79 3.36 -13.48 -11.62
N VAL A 80 2.80 -14.34 -12.49
CA VAL A 80 2.02 -13.91 -13.64
C VAL A 80 0.75 -13.15 -13.23
N ASP A 81 0.12 -13.50 -12.11
CA ASP A 81 -1.11 -12.84 -11.65
C ASP A 81 -0.82 -11.40 -11.19
N LEU A 82 0.32 -11.20 -10.52
CA LEU A 82 0.84 -9.87 -10.16
C LEU A 82 1.07 -8.99 -11.39
N LEU A 83 1.46 -9.61 -12.51
CA LEU A 83 1.74 -8.94 -13.79
C LEU A 83 0.54 -8.83 -14.73
N GLN A 84 -0.57 -9.50 -14.45
CA GLN A 84 -1.76 -9.48 -15.31
C GLN A 84 -2.87 -8.56 -14.80
N GLY A 85 -2.85 -8.16 -13.52
CA GLY A 85 -3.88 -7.25 -13.04
C GLY A 85 -4.17 -7.27 -11.55
N LEU A 86 -3.48 -8.09 -10.74
CA LEU A 86 -3.79 -8.20 -9.32
C LEU A 86 -3.77 -6.85 -8.60
N SER A 87 -4.70 -6.68 -7.66
CA SER A 87 -4.76 -5.56 -6.73
C SER A 87 -4.39 -6.01 -5.31
N ILE A 88 -4.09 -5.07 -4.43
CA ILE A 88 -3.78 -5.37 -3.01
C ILE A 88 -4.97 -6.03 -2.32
N LYS A 89 -6.19 -5.58 -2.63
CA LYS A 89 -7.41 -6.18 -2.08
C LYS A 89 -7.62 -7.62 -2.53
N THR A 90 -7.26 -7.93 -3.78
CA THR A 90 -7.29 -9.32 -4.27
C THR A 90 -6.26 -10.17 -3.55
N ILE A 91 -5.05 -9.65 -3.33
CA ILE A 91 -4.00 -10.32 -2.55
C ILE A 91 -4.50 -10.61 -1.13
N GLU A 92 -5.08 -9.62 -0.44
CA GLU A 92 -5.68 -9.80 0.89
C GLU A 92 -6.70 -10.95 0.90
N THR A 93 -7.60 -10.97 -0.08
CA THR A 93 -8.63 -12.02 -0.18
C THR A 93 -8.02 -13.41 -0.37
N LEU A 94 -6.99 -13.53 -1.21
CA LEU A 94 -6.26 -14.79 -1.43
C LEU A 94 -5.55 -15.25 -0.16
N VAL A 95 -4.98 -14.30 0.59
CA VAL A 95 -4.30 -14.57 1.86
C VAL A 95 -5.28 -15.10 2.89
N TYR A 96 -6.38 -14.39 3.16
CA TYR A 96 -7.38 -14.82 4.15
C TYR A 96 -8.12 -16.10 3.76
N LYS A 97 -8.29 -16.39 2.48
CA LYS A 97 -8.95 -17.62 2.03
C LYS A 97 -8.11 -18.88 2.31
N SER A 98 -6.79 -18.73 2.40
CA SER A 98 -5.87 -19.87 2.53
C SER A 98 -5.44 -20.13 3.98
N MET A 99 -5.92 -19.32 4.93
CA MET A 99 -5.74 -19.49 6.38
C MET A 99 -6.96 -20.17 6.99
#